data_AF-A0A8T7HP86-F1
#
_entry.id   AF-A0A8T7HP86-F1
#
_cell.length_a   1.000
_cell.length_b   1.000
_cell.length_c   1.000
_cell.angle_alpha   90.00
_cell.angle_beta   90.00
_cell.angle_gamma   90.00
#
_symmetry.space_group_name_H-M   'P 1'
#
loop_
_entity.id
_entity.type
_entity.pdbx_description
1 polymer ?
#
loop_
_entity_poly.entity_id
_entity_poly.type
_entity_poly.pdbx_seq_one_letter_code
_entity_poly.pdbx_strand_id
1 'polypeptide(L)'
;MNKNNYSRFKLNSSRQNLFDASKLIGQMTLSTFGPFGLEKLTVNNYGDAFVLRDGNSILEKSELDHPVAKILLDVSETMVKHVGDGTISAILLTSFLLEQARLNLEKGIHPNIIVDGYNKSLDFSLSLLDSLKFPIKSKSQWKNLVYSSLSSKFGKLESDKLSQLTINAISSIDPSLSDHKTINYVNILSHGGDSTLNSKLVDGIVFDGDPLSKSEHLPITDAKIAILSSPLAISNDGIKKEITIEDPNLLGEFKKTEKQILSDSIKPLID
;
A
#
# COMPACT_ATOMS: atom_id res chain seq x y z
N MET A 1 -62.10 7.75 14.13
CA MET A 1 -61.04 8.53 13.46
C MET A 1 -59.70 7.88 13.74
N ASN A 2 -58.98 7.58 12.67
CA ASN A 2 -57.90 6.58 12.55
C ASN A 2 -56.73 6.77 13.53
N LYS A 3 -56.46 5.73 14.33
CA LYS A 3 -55.14 5.52 14.92
C LYS A 3 -54.22 4.93 13.84
N ASN A 4 -53.12 5.64 13.61
CA ASN A 4 -51.98 5.30 12.76
C ASN A 4 -51.67 3.80 12.63
N ASN A 5 -52.14 3.19 11.54
CA ASN A 5 -51.61 1.93 11.01
C ASN A 5 -50.38 2.22 10.14
N TYR A 6 -49.26 2.60 10.76
CA TYR A 6 -47.96 2.39 10.12
C TYR A 6 -47.55 0.95 10.42
N SER A 7 -48.01 0.01 9.60
CA SER A 7 -47.42 -1.32 9.56
C SER A 7 -45.96 -1.15 9.15
N ARG A 8 -45.03 -1.21 10.11
CA ARG A 8 -43.59 -1.30 9.79
C ARG A 8 -43.42 -2.49 8.86
N PHE A 9 -42.94 -2.25 7.65
CA PHE A 9 -42.58 -3.33 6.74
C PHE A 9 -41.40 -4.07 7.38
N LYS A 10 -41.66 -5.25 7.95
CA LYS A 10 -40.62 -6.05 8.59
C LYS A 10 -39.73 -6.62 7.49
N LEU A 11 -38.45 -6.25 7.51
CA LEU A 11 -37.44 -6.82 6.63
C LEU A 11 -37.40 -8.35 6.81
N ASN A 12 -37.12 -9.08 5.73
CA ASN A 12 -36.90 -10.52 5.83
C ASN A 12 -35.59 -10.80 6.60
N SER A 13 -35.48 -11.98 7.19
CA SER A 13 -34.34 -12.38 8.03
C SER A 13 -33.00 -12.27 7.28
N SER A 14 -32.97 -12.62 6.00
CA SER A 14 -31.76 -12.52 5.17
C SER A 14 -31.28 -11.07 5.03
N ARG A 15 -32.16 -10.10 4.73
CA ARG A 15 -31.77 -8.69 4.61
C ARG A 15 -31.33 -8.12 5.96
N GLN A 16 -32.00 -8.49 7.04
CA GLN A 16 -31.60 -8.09 8.40
C GLN A 16 -30.17 -8.52 8.70
N ASN A 17 -29.85 -9.80 8.43
CA ASN A 17 -28.49 -10.32 8.60
C ASN A 17 -27.44 -9.52 7.82
N LEU A 18 -27.72 -9.17 6.55
CA LEU A 18 -26.80 -8.36 5.75
C LEU A 18 -26.54 -6.97 6.36
N PHE A 19 -27.60 -6.28 6.82
CA PHE A 19 -27.45 -4.97 7.44
C PHE A 19 -26.72 -5.04 8.80
N ASP A 20 -27.03 -6.04 9.61
CA ASP A 20 -26.42 -6.21 10.93
C ASP A 20 -24.93 -6.56 10.77
N ALA A 21 -24.57 -7.41 9.82
CA ALA A 21 -23.18 -7.70 9.49
C ALA A 21 -22.42 -6.45 9.03
N SER A 22 -23.00 -5.64 8.14
CA SER A 22 -22.38 -4.36 7.72
C SER A 22 -22.12 -3.46 8.93
N LYS A 23 -23.11 -3.33 9.81
CA LYS A 23 -23.01 -2.47 11.00
C LYS A 23 -21.92 -2.95 11.95
N LEU A 24 -21.83 -4.26 12.19
CA LEU A 24 -20.80 -4.84 13.04
C LEU A 24 -19.40 -4.60 12.48
N ILE A 25 -19.21 -4.78 11.18
CA ILE A 25 -17.93 -4.52 10.51
C ILE A 25 -17.58 -3.03 10.57
N GLY A 26 -18.55 -2.15 10.31
CA GLY A 26 -18.37 -0.70 10.49
C GLY A 26 -17.92 -0.34 11.90
N GLN A 27 -18.60 -0.86 12.93
CA GLN A 27 -18.24 -0.64 14.33
C GLN A 27 -16.86 -1.21 14.70
N MET A 28 -16.49 -2.36 14.12
CA MET A 28 -15.17 -2.94 14.29
C MET A 28 -14.10 -1.96 13.80
N THR A 29 -14.24 -1.39 12.59
CA THR A 29 -13.26 -0.44 12.04
C THR A 29 -13.33 0.96 12.68
N LEU A 30 -14.47 1.36 13.25
CA LEU A 30 -14.69 2.70 13.81
C LEU A 30 -13.67 3.07 14.89
N SER A 31 -13.23 2.11 15.72
CA SER A 31 -12.29 2.38 16.80
C SER A 31 -10.89 2.76 16.31
N THR A 32 -10.56 2.52 15.04
CA THR A 32 -9.24 2.86 14.45
C THR A 32 -9.28 4.15 13.63
N PHE A 33 -10.45 4.81 13.54
CA PHE A 33 -10.62 6.01 12.73
C PHE A 33 -9.99 7.26 13.35
N GLY A 34 -9.22 8.00 12.55
CA GLY A 34 -8.64 9.30 12.90
C GLY A 34 -7.31 9.24 13.66
N PRO A 35 -6.73 10.41 14.01
CA PRO A 35 -5.41 10.51 14.63
C PRO A 35 -5.32 9.85 16.02
N PHE A 36 -6.45 9.83 16.75
CA PHE A 36 -6.59 9.17 18.04
C PHE A 36 -7.19 7.76 17.93
N GLY A 37 -7.35 7.24 16.71
CA GLY A 37 -7.79 5.87 16.48
C GLY A 37 -6.81 4.88 17.07
N LEU A 38 -7.33 3.81 17.66
CA LEU A 38 -6.55 2.77 18.32
C LEU A 38 -6.05 1.74 17.30
N GLU A 39 -4.97 1.05 17.66
CA GLU A 39 -4.49 -0.12 16.93
C GLU A 39 -5.26 -1.38 17.38
N LYS A 40 -5.38 -2.35 16.48
CA LYS A 40 -5.98 -3.66 16.76
C LYS A 40 -4.91 -4.73 16.69
N LEU A 41 -4.85 -5.54 17.74
CA LEU A 41 -4.10 -6.78 17.73
C LEU A 41 -5.01 -7.90 17.21
N THR A 42 -4.61 -8.55 16.13
CA THR A 42 -5.25 -9.74 15.58
C THR A 42 -4.25 -10.88 15.58
N VAL A 43 -4.71 -12.08 15.89
CA VAL A 43 -3.89 -13.30 15.84
C VAL A 43 -4.53 -14.21 14.81
N ASN A 44 -3.76 -14.66 13.83
CA ASN A 44 -4.26 -15.61 12.83
C ASN A 44 -4.33 -17.04 13.40
N ASN A 45 -4.88 -17.96 12.62
CA ASN A 45 -5.01 -19.37 13.00
C ASN A 45 -3.64 -20.08 13.18
N TYR A 46 -2.55 -19.51 12.67
CA TYR A 46 -1.19 -20.03 12.77
C TYR A 46 -0.43 -19.49 14.00
N GLY A 47 -1.02 -18.56 14.75
CA GLY A 47 -0.41 -17.94 15.93
C GLY A 47 0.39 -16.67 15.64
N ASP A 48 0.45 -16.19 14.40
CA ASP A 48 1.07 -14.92 14.06
C ASP A 48 0.21 -13.77 14.55
N ALA A 49 0.84 -12.82 15.25
CA ALA A 49 0.20 -11.63 15.76
C ALA A 49 0.46 -10.43 14.82
N PHE A 50 -0.63 -9.77 14.41
CA PHE A 50 -0.61 -8.57 13.59
C PHE A 50 -1.15 -7.39 14.38
N VAL A 51 -0.41 -6.28 14.38
CA VAL A 51 -0.90 -4.98 14.87
C VAL A 51 -1.36 -4.18 13.65
N LEU A 52 -2.65 -3.89 13.59
CA LEU A 52 -3.33 -3.34 12.42
C LEU A 52 -4.02 -2.03 12.76
N ARG A 53 -3.93 -1.07 11.85
CA ARG A 53 -4.61 0.23 12.00
C ARG A 53 -5.45 0.62 10.79
N ASP A 54 -5.03 0.25 9.58
CA ASP A 54 -5.75 0.52 8.35
C ASP A 54 -6.94 -0.43 8.14
N GLY A 55 -8.00 0.09 7.51
CA GLY A 55 -9.25 -0.67 7.32
C GLY A 55 -9.08 -1.90 6.43
N ASN A 56 -8.19 -1.84 5.43
CA ASN A 56 -7.98 -2.94 4.49
C ASN A 56 -7.40 -4.17 5.19
N SER A 57 -6.27 -3.98 5.86
CA SER A 57 -5.57 -5.05 6.56
C SER A 57 -6.42 -5.61 7.69
N ILE A 58 -7.20 -4.76 8.38
CA ILE A 58 -8.16 -5.24 9.39
C ILE A 58 -9.14 -6.23 8.76
N LEU A 59 -9.76 -5.90 7.62
CA LEU A 59 -10.73 -6.80 6.99
C LEU A 59 -10.08 -8.07 6.41
N GLU A 60 -8.92 -7.93 5.77
CA GLU A 60 -8.18 -9.03 5.15
C GLU A 60 -7.70 -10.05 6.20
N LYS A 61 -7.07 -9.58 7.28
CA LYS A 61 -6.51 -10.45 8.33
C LYS A 61 -7.54 -10.99 9.30
N SER A 62 -8.77 -10.45 9.30
CA SER A 62 -9.86 -10.96 10.15
C SER A 62 -10.58 -12.18 9.57
N GLU A 63 -10.24 -12.62 8.34
CA GLU A 63 -10.76 -13.83 7.69
C GLU A 63 -12.31 -13.96 7.80
N LEU A 64 -13.03 -12.86 7.59
CA LEU A 64 -14.48 -12.82 7.77
C LEU A 64 -15.24 -13.53 6.64
N ASP A 65 -15.87 -14.65 6.95
CA ASP A 65 -16.74 -15.42 6.04
C ASP A 65 -18.16 -14.85 5.92
N HIS A 66 -18.27 -13.58 5.50
CA HIS A 66 -19.57 -12.95 5.23
C HIS A 66 -19.56 -12.20 3.90
N PRO A 67 -20.59 -12.32 3.04
CA PRO A 67 -20.60 -11.66 1.72
C PRO A 67 -20.47 -10.13 1.80
N VAL A 68 -21.03 -9.51 2.84
CA VAL A 68 -20.87 -8.07 3.08
C VAL A 68 -19.42 -7.71 3.43
N ALA A 69 -18.70 -8.58 4.13
CA ALA A 69 -17.29 -8.34 4.43
C ALA A 69 -16.46 -8.32 3.15
N LYS A 70 -16.73 -9.23 2.20
CA LYS A 70 -16.09 -9.25 0.88
C LYS A 70 -16.36 -7.96 0.09
N ILE A 71 -17.61 -7.50 0.05
CA ILE A 71 -17.95 -6.23 -0.61
C ILE A 71 -17.21 -5.04 0.04
N LEU A 72 -17.14 -4.98 1.37
CA LEU A 72 -16.42 -3.92 2.08
C LEU A 72 -14.90 -4.00 1.88
N LEU A 73 -14.36 -5.22 1.77
CA LEU A 73 -12.96 -5.45 1.41
C LEU A 73 -12.67 -4.93 0.00
N ASP A 74 -13.50 -5.26 -0.99
CA ASP A 74 -13.35 -4.77 -2.38
C ASP A 74 -13.38 -3.23 -2.45
N VAL A 75 -14.28 -2.59 -1.69
CA VAL A 75 -14.34 -1.12 -1.56
C VAL A 75 -13.03 -0.58 -0.99
N SER A 76 -12.50 -1.21 0.05
CA SER A 76 -11.24 -0.82 0.68
C SER A 76 -10.04 -1.01 -0.26
N GLU A 77 -9.95 -2.14 -0.97
CA GLU A 77 -8.89 -2.42 -1.94
C GLU A 77 -8.89 -1.40 -3.09
N THR A 78 -10.09 -1.02 -3.55
CA THR A 78 -10.25 0.03 -4.58
C THR A 78 -9.68 1.36 -4.09
N MET A 79 -9.93 1.73 -2.83
CA MET A 79 -9.38 2.96 -2.24
C MET A 79 -7.85 2.89 -2.10
N VAL A 80 -7.29 1.76 -1.69
CA VAL A 80 -5.83 1.56 -1.62
C VAL A 80 -5.20 1.73 -3.01
N LYS A 81 -5.78 1.11 -4.03
CA LYS A 81 -5.22 1.11 -5.39
C LYS A 81 -5.27 2.47 -6.07
N HIS A 82 -6.36 3.21 -5.90
CA HIS A 82 -6.58 4.46 -6.65
C HIS A 82 -6.22 5.73 -5.88
N VAL A 83 -6.33 5.72 -4.55
CA VAL A 83 -6.16 6.92 -3.71
C VAL A 83 -5.02 6.72 -2.70
N GLY A 84 -4.89 5.53 -2.13
CA GLY A 84 -3.88 5.18 -1.12
C GLY A 84 -4.22 5.60 0.32
N ASP A 85 -5.33 6.32 0.52
CA ASP A 85 -5.83 6.76 1.84
C ASP A 85 -7.37 6.69 1.88
N GLY A 86 -7.96 6.82 3.07
CA GLY A 86 -9.41 6.89 3.26
C GLY A 86 -10.12 5.53 3.29
N THR A 87 -9.39 4.42 3.47
CA THR A 87 -9.95 3.06 3.51
C THR A 87 -11.00 2.91 4.61
N ILE A 88 -10.70 3.37 5.83
CA ILE A 88 -11.63 3.35 6.97
C ILE A 88 -12.84 4.24 6.69
N SER A 89 -12.63 5.45 6.16
CA SER A 89 -13.71 6.38 5.81
C SER A 89 -14.70 5.75 4.82
N ALA A 90 -14.19 5.05 3.80
CA ALA A 90 -15.02 4.39 2.80
C ALA A 90 -15.84 3.24 3.40
N ILE A 91 -15.24 2.43 4.27
CA ILE A 91 -15.94 1.34 4.99
C ILE A 91 -17.04 1.92 5.89
N LEU A 92 -16.71 2.94 6.70
CA LEU A 92 -17.66 3.59 7.61
C LEU A 92 -18.80 4.26 6.86
N LEU A 93 -18.49 5.03 5.80
CA LEU A 93 -19.50 5.69 4.98
C LEU A 93 -20.46 4.68 4.37
N THR A 94 -19.93 3.59 3.81
CA THR A 94 -20.75 2.50 3.25
C THR A 94 -21.65 1.88 4.33
N SER A 95 -21.08 1.58 5.51
CA SER A 95 -21.85 1.02 6.63
C SER A 95 -22.97 1.96 7.10
N PHE A 96 -22.71 3.27 7.20
CA PHE A 96 -23.72 4.24 7.61
C PHE A 96 -24.80 4.44 6.56
N LEU A 97 -24.44 4.47 5.26
CA LEU A 97 -25.42 4.52 4.17
C LEU A 97 -26.34 3.28 4.21
N LEU A 98 -25.79 2.09 4.43
CA LEU A 98 -26.59 0.87 4.56
C LEU A 98 -27.52 0.90 5.78
N GLU A 99 -27.08 1.44 6.91
CA GLU A 99 -27.94 1.62 8.09
C GLU A 99 -29.09 2.61 7.81
N GLN A 100 -28.84 3.72 7.12
CA GLN A 100 -29.89 4.66 6.71
C GLN A 100 -30.84 4.06 5.67
N ALA A 101 -30.32 3.26 4.73
CA ALA A 101 -31.12 2.52 3.77
C ALA A 101 -32.07 1.54 4.48
N ARG A 102 -31.58 0.82 5.51
CA ARG A 102 -32.41 -0.06 6.36
C ARG A 102 -33.59 0.70 6.96
N LEU A 103 -33.34 1.86 7.56
CA LEU A 103 -34.40 2.68 8.19
C LEU A 103 -35.45 3.15 7.17
N ASN A 104 -35.05 3.43 5.94
CA ASN A 104 -35.97 3.82 4.88
C ASN A 104 -36.78 2.64 4.33
N LEU A 105 -36.17 1.45 4.21
CA LEU A 105 -36.88 0.23 3.83
C LEU A 105 -37.95 -0.16 4.86
N GLU A 106 -37.67 -0.03 6.15
CA GLU A 106 -38.64 -0.31 7.23
C GLU A 106 -39.84 0.66 7.21
N LYS A 107 -39.66 1.86 6.66
CA LYS A 107 -40.74 2.83 6.38
C LYS A 107 -41.56 2.48 5.12
N GLY A 108 -41.18 1.42 4.40
CA GLY A 108 -41.85 1.00 3.16
C GLY A 108 -41.37 1.73 1.90
N ILE A 109 -40.25 2.45 1.95
CA ILE A 109 -39.69 3.10 0.75
C ILE A 109 -39.07 2.03 -0.15
N HIS A 110 -39.37 2.07 -1.44
CA HIS A 110 -38.84 1.10 -2.40
C HIS A 110 -37.32 1.27 -2.58
N PRO A 111 -36.51 0.17 -2.64
CA PRO A 111 -35.05 0.25 -2.78
C PRO A 111 -34.56 1.17 -3.91
N ASN A 112 -35.19 1.11 -5.08
CA ASN A 112 -34.81 1.95 -6.22
C ASN A 112 -34.93 3.45 -5.92
N ILE A 113 -35.92 3.87 -5.13
CA ILE A 113 -36.08 5.28 -4.73
C ILE A 113 -34.92 5.71 -3.82
N ILE A 114 -34.45 4.80 -2.95
CA ILE A 114 -33.30 5.06 -2.07
C ILE A 114 -32.03 5.21 -2.90
N VAL A 115 -31.81 4.30 -3.85
CA VAL A 115 -30.66 4.35 -4.77
C VAL A 115 -30.66 5.64 -5.59
N ASP A 116 -31.81 6.00 -6.19
CA ASP A 116 -31.96 7.26 -6.93
C ASP A 116 -31.69 8.48 -6.05
N GLY A 117 -32.14 8.43 -4.78
CA GLY A 117 -31.85 9.47 -3.79
C GLY A 117 -30.35 9.60 -3.51
N TYR A 118 -29.64 8.50 -3.30
CA TYR A 118 -28.20 8.50 -3.07
C TYR A 118 -27.41 9.00 -4.28
N ASN A 119 -27.79 8.63 -5.51
CA ASN A 119 -27.15 9.14 -6.71
C ASN A 119 -27.30 10.67 -6.84
N LYS A 120 -28.51 11.20 -6.61
CA LYS A 120 -28.73 12.66 -6.61
C LYS A 120 -27.94 13.37 -5.51
N SER A 121 -27.84 12.77 -4.32
CA SER A 121 -27.03 13.31 -3.23
C SER A 121 -25.54 13.28 -3.57
N LEU A 122 -25.04 12.24 -4.22
CA LEU A 122 -23.66 12.14 -4.67
C LEU A 122 -23.30 13.27 -5.63
N ASP A 123 -24.11 13.50 -6.66
CA ASP A 123 -23.87 14.57 -7.65
C ASP A 123 -23.80 15.95 -6.99
N PHE A 124 -24.72 16.21 -6.05
CA PHE A 124 -24.71 17.44 -5.27
C PHE A 124 -23.48 17.55 -4.37
N SER A 125 -23.12 16.47 -3.67
CA SER A 125 -21.94 16.44 -2.80
C SER A 125 -20.64 16.68 -3.57
N LEU A 126 -20.49 16.11 -4.77
CA LEU A 126 -19.32 16.34 -5.62
C LEU A 126 -19.25 17.81 -6.07
N SER A 127 -20.38 18.38 -6.50
CA SER A 127 -20.47 19.79 -6.88
C SER A 127 -20.11 20.72 -5.72
N LEU A 128 -20.56 20.38 -4.51
CA LEU A 128 -20.24 21.13 -3.30
C LEU A 128 -18.75 21.03 -2.96
N LEU A 129 -18.16 19.84 -3.02
CA LEU A 129 -16.72 19.64 -2.78
C LEU A 129 -15.87 20.43 -3.77
N ASP A 130 -16.28 20.51 -5.04
CA ASP A 130 -15.61 21.32 -6.06
C ASP A 130 -15.65 22.83 -5.75
N SER A 131 -16.71 23.30 -5.09
CA SER A 131 -16.79 24.70 -4.63
C SER A 131 -15.98 24.98 -3.36
N LEU A 132 -15.75 23.95 -2.53
CA LEU A 132 -15.05 24.08 -1.24
C LEU A 132 -13.54 23.85 -1.35
N LYS A 133 -13.07 23.16 -2.41
CA LYS A 133 -11.65 22.89 -2.60
C LYS A 133 -10.88 24.20 -2.81
N PHE A 134 -9.67 24.24 -2.28
CA PHE A 134 -8.75 25.36 -2.45
C PHE A 134 -7.38 24.85 -2.91
N PRO A 135 -6.66 25.63 -3.74
CA PRO A 135 -5.35 25.22 -4.25
C PRO A 135 -4.29 25.25 -3.14
N ILE A 136 -3.40 24.26 -3.15
CA ILE A 136 -2.20 24.23 -2.33
C ILE A 136 -1.14 25.09 -3.01
N LYS A 137 -0.58 26.08 -2.29
CA LYS A 137 0.33 27.09 -2.85
C LYS A 137 1.76 26.97 -2.35
N SER A 138 1.99 26.34 -1.20
CA SER A 138 3.31 26.27 -0.58
C SER A 138 3.72 24.86 -0.24
N LYS A 139 5.05 24.63 -0.25
CA LYS A 139 5.67 23.39 0.24
C LYS A 139 5.31 23.09 1.70
N SER A 140 5.08 24.13 2.53
CA SER A 140 4.60 23.96 3.90
C SER A 140 3.17 23.44 3.99
N GLN A 141 2.27 23.89 3.11
CA GLN A 141 0.91 23.34 3.03
C GLN A 141 0.92 21.88 2.56
N TRP A 142 1.78 21.54 1.61
CA TRP A 142 2.01 20.14 1.22
C TRP A 142 2.53 19.28 2.38
N LYS A 143 3.50 19.79 3.16
CA LYS A 143 3.97 19.11 4.37
C LYS A 143 2.82 18.87 5.36
N ASN A 144 1.97 19.88 5.59
CA ASN A 144 0.82 19.74 6.50
C ASN A 144 -0.19 18.71 6.01
N LEU A 145 -0.41 18.60 4.70
CA LEU A 145 -1.27 17.57 4.09
C LEU A 145 -0.71 16.17 4.38
N VAL A 146 0.58 15.96 4.11
CA VAL A 146 1.25 14.67 4.37
C VAL A 146 1.23 14.35 5.87
N TYR A 147 1.50 15.35 6.71
CA TYR A 147 1.43 15.21 8.16
C TYR A 147 0.04 14.77 8.62
N SER A 148 -1.02 15.36 8.07
CA SER A 148 -2.40 14.96 8.41
C SER A 148 -2.64 13.48 8.12
N SER A 149 -2.19 12.98 6.97
CA SER A 149 -2.36 11.56 6.61
C SER A 149 -1.53 10.65 7.53
N LEU A 150 -0.27 11.01 7.78
CA LEU A 150 0.66 10.21 8.60
C LEU A 150 0.33 10.22 10.10
N SER A 151 -0.26 11.31 10.61
CA SER A 151 -0.62 11.45 12.03
C SER A 151 -1.66 10.43 12.50
N SER A 152 -2.38 9.82 11.56
CA SER A 152 -3.29 8.71 11.80
C SER A 152 -2.61 7.35 11.91
N LYS A 153 -1.29 7.27 11.74
CA LYS A 153 -0.50 6.03 11.80
C LYS A 153 0.67 6.13 12.76
N PHE A 154 1.34 7.27 12.80
CA PHE A 154 2.56 7.46 13.59
C PHE A 154 2.37 8.48 14.72
N GLY A 155 3.32 8.48 15.66
CA GLY A 155 3.43 9.53 16.67
C GLY A 155 3.71 10.89 16.05
N LYS A 156 3.56 11.96 16.85
CA LYS A 156 3.69 13.35 16.39
C LYS A 156 5.08 13.65 15.83
N LEU A 157 6.13 13.19 16.50
CA LEU A 157 7.52 13.45 16.12
C LEU A 157 7.89 12.71 14.84
N GLU A 158 7.49 11.44 14.76
CA GLU A 158 7.67 10.59 13.59
C GLU A 158 6.92 11.17 12.39
N SER A 159 5.66 11.56 12.58
CA SER A 159 4.84 12.15 11.52
C SER A 159 5.47 13.42 10.96
N ASP A 160 5.99 14.32 11.81
CA ASP A 160 6.64 15.54 11.33
C ASP A 160 7.91 15.25 10.52
N LYS A 161 8.77 14.37 11.03
CA LYS A 161 10.01 13.98 10.35
C LYS A 161 9.72 13.28 9.03
N LEU A 162 8.85 12.27 9.03
CA LEU A 162 8.48 11.51 7.83
C LEU A 162 7.83 12.42 6.79
N SER A 163 6.95 13.33 7.20
CA SER A 163 6.33 14.30 6.27
C SER A 163 7.38 15.16 5.57
N GLN A 164 8.39 15.61 6.32
CA GLN A 164 9.49 16.39 5.74
C GLN A 164 10.31 15.55 4.75
N LEU A 165 10.62 14.30 5.10
CA LEU A 165 11.36 13.38 4.23
C LEU A 165 10.59 13.08 2.95
N THR A 166 9.29 12.76 3.05
CA THR A 166 8.42 12.48 1.91
C THR A 166 8.37 13.66 0.95
N ILE A 167 8.13 14.87 1.47
CA ILE A 167 8.09 16.08 0.64
C ILE A 167 9.45 16.37 0.00
N ASN A 168 10.55 16.18 0.73
CA ASN A 168 11.88 16.36 0.16
C ASN A 168 12.16 15.34 -0.95
N ALA A 169 11.83 14.07 -0.74
CA ALA A 169 12.02 13.01 -1.73
C ALA A 169 11.26 13.30 -3.03
N ILE A 170 9.97 13.64 -2.93
CA ILE A 170 9.14 13.94 -4.11
C ILE A 170 9.62 15.24 -4.78
N SER A 171 9.92 16.29 -4.02
CA SER A 171 10.42 17.57 -4.57
C SER A 171 11.77 17.45 -5.28
N SER A 172 12.63 16.49 -4.91
CA SER A 172 13.91 16.27 -5.60
C SER A 172 13.73 15.72 -7.02
N ILE A 173 12.63 14.99 -7.27
CA ILE A 173 12.32 14.40 -8.58
C ILE A 173 11.40 15.32 -9.39
N ASP A 174 10.31 15.78 -8.76
CA ASP A 174 9.35 16.72 -9.34
C ASP A 174 9.16 17.92 -8.41
N PRO A 175 9.87 19.04 -8.66
CA PRO A 175 9.70 20.27 -7.89
C PRO A 175 8.28 20.86 -7.96
N SER A 176 7.51 20.54 -9.00
CA SER A 176 6.15 21.04 -9.19
C SER A 176 5.10 20.28 -8.38
N LEU A 177 5.45 19.08 -7.87
CA LEU A 177 4.56 18.18 -7.13
C LEU A 177 3.24 17.92 -7.88
N SER A 178 3.33 17.73 -9.20
CA SER A 178 2.16 17.61 -10.08
C SER A 178 2.06 16.25 -10.78
N ASP A 179 3.17 15.55 -10.98
CA ASP A 179 3.14 14.24 -11.65
C ASP A 179 2.93 13.09 -10.65
N HIS A 180 1.81 12.39 -10.81
CA HIS A 180 1.49 11.18 -10.04
C HIS A 180 2.48 10.03 -10.25
N LYS A 181 3.21 9.99 -11.37
CA LYS A 181 4.20 8.94 -11.66
C LYS A 181 5.49 9.10 -10.87
N THR A 182 5.69 10.23 -10.21
CA THR A 182 6.88 10.51 -9.38
C THR A 182 7.14 9.42 -8.34
N ILE A 183 6.07 8.80 -7.83
CA ILE A 183 6.14 7.73 -6.82
C ILE A 183 6.94 6.52 -7.32
N ASN A 184 6.94 6.23 -8.63
CA ASN A 184 7.67 5.09 -9.20
C ASN A 184 9.19 5.22 -9.11
N TYR A 185 9.70 6.43 -8.86
CA TYR A 185 11.13 6.72 -8.73
C TYR A 185 11.58 6.80 -7.27
N VAL A 186 10.68 6.62 -6.31
CA VAL A 186 11.00 6.62 -4.87
C VAL A 186 11.03 5.18 -4.37
N ASN A 187 12.20 4.74 -3.90
CA ASN A 187 12.34 3.45 -3.24
C ASN A 187 12.36 3.60 -1.72
N ILE A 188 11.61 2.77 -1.00
CA ILE A 188 11.57 2.74 0.46
C ILE A 188 12.22 1.45 0.94
N LEU A 189 13.38 1.58 1.58
CA LEU A 189 14.07 0.45 2.21
C LEU A 189 13.91 0.54 3.72
N SER A 190 13.47 -0.57 4.33
CA SER A 190 13.28 -0.69 5.77
C SER A 190 14.24 -1.73 6.34
N HIS A 191 15.13 -1.28 7.22
CA HIS A 191 16.01 -2.14 8.00
C HIS A 191 15.65 -2.05 9.48
N GLY A 192 15.53 -3.19 10.15
CA GLY A 192 15.27 -3.24 11.58
C GLY A 192 16.49 -2.86 12.42
N GLY A 193 16.26 -2.43 13.66
CA GLY A 193 17.31 -2.22 14.66
C GLY A 193 17.47 -0.78 15.16
N ASP A 194 16.74 0.18 14.60
CA ASP A 194 16.79 1.58 15.02
C ASP A 194 15.39 2.24 15.01
N SER A 195 15.29 3.45 15.55
CA SER A 195 14.06 4.25 15.55
C SER A 195 13.71 4.78 14.16
N THR A 196 12.42 4.88 13.86
CA THR A 196 11.89 5.62 12.69
C THR A 196 12.37 7.08 12.66
N LEU A 197 12.71 7.64 13.82
CA LEU A 197 13.31 8.96 13.91
C LEU A 197 14.74 9.01 13.38
N ASN A 198 15.37 7.90 13.02
CA ASN A 198 16.69 7.85 12.37
C ASN A 198 16.62 7.57 10.87
N SER A 199 15.42 7.46 10.29
CA SER A 199 15.23 7.38 8.84
C SER A 199 15.86 8.60 8.13
N LYS A 200 16.46 8.37 6.96
CA LYS A 200 17.14 9.39 6.15
C LYS A 200 16.73 9.26 4.70
N LEU A 201 16.70 10.41 4.02
CA LEU A 201 16.62 10.45 2.57
C LEU A 201 18.04 10.30 2.02
N VAL A 202 18.24 9.33 1.15
CA VAL A 202 19.48 9.17 0.39
C VAL A 202 19.23 9.75 -1.00
N ASP A 203 20.08 10.69 -1.41
CA ASP A 203 20.06 11.23 -2.77
C ASP A 203 20.83 10.28 -3.70
N GLY A 204 20.14 9.23 -4.14
CA GLY A 204 20.73 8.16 -4.94
C GLY A 204 19.96 6.84 -4.80
N ILE A 205 20.62 5.74 -5.15
CA ILE A 205 20.06 4.39 -5.08
C ILE A 205 20.79 3.63 -3.97
N VAL A 206 20.02 3.01 -3.09
CA VAL A 206 20.54 2.10 -2.07
C VAL A 206 20.18 0.69 -2.50
N PHE A 207 21.15 -0.21 -2.41
CA PHE A 207 20.96 -1.64 -2.64
C PHE A 207 21.11 -2.37 -1.31
N ASP A 208 20.19 -3.27 -1.03
CA ASP A 208 20.32 -4.20 0.09
C ASP A 208 21.15 -5.39 -0.38
N GLY A 209 22.45 -5.35 -0.09
CA GLY A 209 23.39 -6.37 -0.53
C GLY A 209 24.76 -6.18 0.10
N ASP A 210 25.40 -7.30 0.42
CA ASP A 210 26.77 -7.31 0.91
C ASP A 210 27.77 -7.20 -0.27
N PRO A 211 28.90 -6.53 -0.07
CA PRO A 211 30.06 -6.62 -0.95
C PRO A 211 30.40 -8.08 -1.28
N LEU A 212 30.67 -8.38 -2.55
CA LEU A 212 31.02 -9.74 -2.97
C LEU A 212 32.41 -10.16 -2.45
N SER A 213 33.31 -9.19 -2.21
CA SER A 213 34.63 -9.44 -1.62
C SER A 213 34.85 -8.67 -0.32
N LYS A 214 35.39 -9.36 0.70
CA LYS A 214 35.85 -8.75 1.97
C LYS A 214 37.04 -7.80 1.80
N SER A 215 37.72 -7.84 0.66
CA SER A 215 38.87 -6.98 0.35
C SER A 215 38.48 -5.63 -0.25
N GLU A 216 37.19 -5.34 -0.41
CA GLU A 216 36.72 -4.06 -0.95
C GLU A 216 36.99 -2.92 0.05
N HIS A 217 37.75 -1.93 -0.39
CA HIS A 217 38.03 -0.72 0.39
C HIS A 217 36.80 0.18 0.38
N LEU A 218 35.98 0.06 1.41
CA LEU A 218 34.88 1.00 1.68
C LEU A 218 35.39 2.13 2.60
N PRO A 219 35.03 3.40 2.36
CA PRO A 219 34.18 3.91 1.27
C PRO A 219 34.95 4.14 -0.05
N ILE A 220 34.28 3.93 -1.19
CA ILE A 220 34.78 4.30 -2.51
C ILE A 220 34.19 5.68 -2.88
N THR A 221 35.04 6.64 -3.23
CA THR A 221 34.64 7.98 -3.69
C THR A 221 34.85 8.10 -5.20
N ASP A 222 33.95 8.82 -5.89
CA ASP A 222 34.00 9.09 -7.34
C ASP A 222 34.09 7.82 -8.22
N ALA A 223 33.36 6.78 -7.83
CA ALA A 223 33.30 5.52 -8.56
C ALA A 223 32.48 5.64 -9.85
N LYS A 224 32.97 5.03 -10.94
CA LYS A 224 32.18 4.79 -12.15
C LYS A 224 31.34 3.53 -11.95
N ILE A 225 30.03 3.63 -12.19
CA ILE A 225 29.09 2.51 -12.01
C ILE A 225 28.76 1.91 -13.39
N ALA A 226 29.07 0.63 -13.57
CA ALA A 226 28.66 -0.13 -14.74
C ALA A 226 27.32 -0.83 -14.49
N ILE A 227 26.35 -0.66 -15.39
CA ILE A 227 25.05 -1.34 -15.33
C ILE A 227 25.06 -2.50 -16.32
N LEU A 228 25.02 -3.73 -15.81
CA LEU A 228 25.07 -4.95 -16.62
C LEU A 228 23.67 -5.56 -16.72
N SER A 229 23.20 -5.79 -17.95
CA SER A 229 21.92 -6.46 -18.21
C SER A 229 22.05 -7.98 -18.36
N SER A 230 23.27 -8.51 -18.35
CA SER A 230 23.58 -9.93 -18.49
C SER A 230 24.34 -10.43 -17.26
N PRO A 231 24.07 -11.67 -16.79
CA PRO A 231 24.87 -12.26 -15.72
C PRO A 231 26.32 -12.42 -16.16
N LEU A 232 27.26 -12.16 -15.25
CA LEU A 232 28.67 -12.52 -15.40
C LEU A 232 28.86 -14.00 -15.07
N ALA A 233 28.29 -14.86 -15.91
CA ALA A 233 28.39 -16.31 -15.79
C ALA A 233 28.55 -16.94 -17.17
N ILE A 234 29.02 -18.19 -17.21
CA ILE A 234 29.13 -18.95 -18.45
C ILE A 234 27.71 -19.19 -18.97
N SER A 235 27.41 -18.73 -20.18
CA SER A 235 26.09 -18.88 -20.77
C SER A 235 25.81 -20.34 -21.11
N ASN A 236 24.73 -20.86 -20.53
CA ASN A 236 24.08 -22.04 -21.07
C ASN A 236 23.07 -21.54 -22.10
N ASP A 237 23.34 -21.75 -23.38
CA ASP A 237 22.53 -21.24 -24.51
C ASP A 237 21.12 -21.91 -24.61
N GLY A 238 20.51 -22.27 -23.48
CA GLY A 238 19.28 -23.05 -23.39
C GLY A 238 19.41 -24.53 -23.79
N ILE A 239 20.59 -24.94 -24.27
CA ILE A 239 20.89 -26.31 -24.68
C ILE A 239 21.56 -27.03 -23.51
N LYS A 240 21.01 -28.18 -23.09
CA LYS A 240 21.70 -29.09 -22.17
C LYS A 240 22.98 -29.60 -22.83
N LYS A 241 24.12 -29.10 -22.37
CA LYS A 241 25.45 -29.59 -22.76
C LYS A 241 25.91 -30.59 -21.71
N GLU A 242 25.95 -31.87 -22.06
CA GLU A 242 26.63 -32.89 -21.26
C GLU A 242 28.06 -33.02 -21.76
N ILE A 243 29.03 -32.73 -20.90
CA ILE A 243 30.46 -32.82 -21.22
C ILE A 243 31.01 -34.04 -20.49
N THR A 244 31.40 -35.05 -21.25
CA THR A 244 32.08 -36.24 -20.72
C THR A 244 33.59 -36.05 -20.84
N ILE A 245 34.30 -36.12 -19.71
CA ILE A 245 35.75 -35.98 -19.65
C ILE A 245 36.35 -37.36 -19.46
N GLU A 246 37.02 -37.88 -20.48
CA GLU A 246 37.63 -39.22 -20.46
C GLU A 246 39.07 -39.24 -19.92
N ASP A 247 39.80 -38.12 -20.04
CA ASP A 247 41.18 -37.96 -19.55
C ASP A 247 41.25 -36.91 -18.42
N PRO A 248 41.82 -37.25 -17.23
CA PRO A 248 42.06 -36.31 -16.14
C PRO A 248 42.84 -35.04 -16.53
N ASN A 249 43.70 -35.09 -17.55
CA ASN A 249 44.47 -33.94 -18.02
C ASN A 249 43.57 -32.89 -18.71
N LEU A 250 42.52 -33.33 -19.41
CA LEU A 250 41.57 -32.44 -20.09
C LEU A 250 40.70 -31.65 -19.11
N LEU A 251 40.51 -32.14 -17.88
CA LEU A 251 39.80 -31.39 -16.82
C LEU A 251 40.53 -30.10 -16.47
N GLY A 252 41.87 -30.12 -16.48
CA GLY A 252 42.69 -28.95 -16.19
C GLY A 252 42.58 -27.88 -17.28
N GLU A 253 42.56 -28.30 -18.55
CA GLU A 253 42.37 -27.42 -19.70
C GLU A 253 40.96 -26.83 -19.72
N PHE A 254 39.93 -27.65 -19.50
CA PHE A 254 38.54 -27.20 -19.43
C PHE A 254 38.34 -26.08 -18.41
N LYS A 255 38.85 -26.25 -17.18
CA LYS A 255 38.78 -25.21 -16.13
C LYS A 255 39.52 -23.92 -16.52
N LYS A 256 40.60 -24.01 -17.31
CA LYS A 256 41.30 -22.83 -17.83
C LYS A 256 40.45 -22.12 -18.87
N THR A 257 39.83 -22.86 -19.79
CA THR A 257 38.93 -22.30 -20.81
C THR A 257 37.74 -21.58 -20.18
N GLU A 258 37.10 -22.17 -19.16
CA GLU A 258 36.01 -21.53 -18.40
C GLU A 258 36.45 -20.19 -17.79
N LYS A 259 37.62 -20.17 -17.14
CA LYS A 259 38.19 -18.94 -16.57
C LYS A 259 38.51 -17.91 -17.65
N GLN A 260 38.97 -18.35 -18.81
CA GLN A 260 39.35 -17.46 -19.91
C GLN A 260 38.12 -16.81 -20.54
N ILE A 261 37.03 -17.56 -20.75
CA ILE A 261 35.74 -17.03 -21.20
C ILE A 261 35.26 -15.92 -20.26
N LEU A 262 35.28 -16.17 -18.95
CA LEU A 262 34.89 -15.16 -17.95
C LEU A 262 35.83 -13.95 -17.97
N SER A 263 37.15 -14.18 -18.09
CA SER A 263 38.13 -13.09 -18.15
C SER A 263 37.93 -12.20 -19.38
N ASP A 264 37.59 -12.77 -20.53
CA ASP A 264 37.37 -12.02 -21.76
C ASP A 264 36.06 -11.22 -21.71
N SER A 265 35.03 -11.69 -20.98
CA SER A 265 33.83 -10.90 -20.68
C SER A 265 34.08 -9.74 -19.71
N ILE A 266 35.05 -9.86 -18.80
CA ILE A 266 35.34 -8.85 -17.77
C ILE A 266 36.30 -7.75 -18.29
N LYS A 267 37.28 -8.08 -19.15
CA LYS A 267 38.27 -7.12 -19.66
C LYS A 267 37.65 -5.80 -20.17
N PRO A 268 36.59 -5.80 -20.99
CA PRO A 268 35.96 -4.56 -21.48
C PRO A 268 35.32 -3.69 -20.38
N LEU A 269 35.14 -4.21 -19.16
CA LEU A 269 34.58 -3.47 -18.03
C LEU A 269 35.66 -2.81 -17.16
N ILE A 270 36.92 -3.25 -17.30
CA ILE A 270 38.06 -2.73 -16.53
C ILE A 270 38.76 -1.58 -17.28
N ASP A 271 38.76 -1.63 -18.61
CA ASP A 271 39.33 -0.60 -19.50
C ASP A 271 38.41 0.63 -19.64
#